data_AF-A0A0D3AGS8-F1
#
_entry.id   AF-A0A0D3AGS8-F1
#
_cell.length_a   1.000
_cell.length_b   1.000
_cell.length_c   1.000
_cell.angle_alpha   90.00
_cell.angle_beta   90.00
_cell.angle_gamma   90.00
#
_symmetry.space_group_name_H-M   'P 1'
#
loop_
_entity.id
_entity.type
_entity.pdbx_description
1 polymer ?
#
loop_
_entity_poly.entity_id
_entity_poly.type
_entity_poly.pdbx_seq_one_letter_code
_entity_poly.pdbx_strand_id
1 'polypeptide(L)' 'MQRHIQVDGKVRTDKTYPAGFMDVVSIPKTNENFRLLYDTKGRFRL' A
#
# COMPACT_ATOMS: atom_id res chain seq x y z
N MET A 1 5.07 17.23 -2.83
CA MET A 1 4.86 15.77 -2.76
C MET A 1 3.69 15.39 -3.67
N GLN A 2 3.84 14.35 -4.49
CA GLN A 2 2.80 13.91 -5.43
C GLN A 2 1.78 12.99 -4.72
N ARG A 3 0.50 13.11 -5.08
CA ARG A 3 -0.65 12.39 -4.47
C ARG A 3 -1.03 11.14 -5.28
N HIS A 4 -0.07 10.26 -5.51
CA HIS A 4 -0.29 9.09 -6.38
C HIS A 4 -0.54 7.78 -5.62
N ILE A 5 -0.32 7.77 -4.31
CA ILE A 5 -0.44 6.58 -3.48
C ILE A 5 -1.71 6.68 -2.64
N GLN A 6 -2.53 5.63 -2.69
CA GLN A 6 -3.69 5.47 -1.83
C GLN A 6 -3.52 4.22 -0.99
N VAL A 7 -3.79 4.31 0.31
CA VAL A 7 -3.91 3.16 1.21
C VAL A 7 -5.36 3.08 1.65
N ASP A 8 -6.01 1.95 1.37
CA ASP A 8 -7.45 1.73 1.61
C ASP A 8 -8.34 2.82 1.01
N GLY A 9 -8.00 3.27 -0.20
CA GLY A 9 -8.70 4.34 -0.92
C GLY A 9 -8.47 5.75 -0.37
N LYS A 10 -7.66 5.93 0.68
CA LYS A 10 -7.28 7.24 1.20
C LYS A 10 -5.92 7.64 0.65
N VAL A 11 -5.84 8.83 0.06
CA VAL A 11 -4.57 9.38 -0.41
C VAL A 11 -3.63 9.59 0.78
N ARG A 12 -2.47 8.92 0.76
CA ARG A 12 -1.43 9.09 1.77
C ARG A 12 -0.18 9.69 1.11
N THR A 13 0.33 10.76 1.71
CA THR A 13 1.57 11.43 1.26
C THR A 13 2.69 11.35 2.29
N ASP A 14 2.38 10.90 3.51
CA ASP A 14 3.37 10.72 4.56
C ASP A 14 4.20 9.45 4.30
N LYS A 15 5.53 9.60 4.35
CA LYS A 15 6.49 8.51 4.15
C LYS A 15 6.56 7.58 5.37
N THR A 16 6.21 8.08 6.56
CA THR A 16 6.21 7.31 7.81
C THR A 16 4.84 6.73 8.15
N TYR A 17 3.87 6.82 7.25
CA TYR A 17 2.55 6.25 7.47
C TYR A 17 2.66 4.72 7.61
N PRO A 18 2.16 4.13 8.71
CA PRO A 18 2.21 2.68 8.90
C PRO A 18 1.20 2.02 7.96
N ALA A 19 1.68 1.13 7.09
CA ALA A 19 0.84 0.20 6.33
C ALA A 19 0.83 -1.16 7.05
N GLY A 20 -0.37 -1.71 7.25
CA GLY A 20 -0.63 -2.90 8.03
C GLY A 20 -0.85 -4.17 7.20
N PHE A 21 -1.05 -5.27 7.91
CA PHE A 21 -1.45 -6.54 7.32
C PHE A 21 -2.86 -6.43 6.71
N MET A 22 -3.00 -6.87 5.47
CA MET A 22 -4.20 -6.79 4.61
C MET A 22 -4.55 -5.40 4.06
N ASP A 23 -3.75 -4.36 4.31
CA ASP A 23 -3.95 -3.05 3.70
C ASP A 23 -3.83 -3.15 2.17
N VAL A 24 -4.68 -2.39 1.47
CA VAL A 24 -4.66 -2.30 0.01
C VAL A 24 -3.99 -1.01 -0.41
N VAL A 25 -2.85 -1.13 -1.08
CA VAL A 25 -2.13 -0.01 -1.68
C VAL A 25 -2.53 0.09 -3.14
N SER A 26 -3.21 1.17 -3.50
CA SER A 26 -3.63 1.46 -4.86
C SER A 26 -2.80 2.57 -5.46
N ILE A 27 -2.41 2.38 -6.72
CA ILE A 27 -1.71 3.37 -7.55
C ILE A 27 -2.61 3.68 -8.75
N PRO A 28 -3.50 4.69 -8.65
CA PRO A 28 -4.48 5.00 -9.70
C PRO A 28 -3.85 5.35 -11.06
N LYS A 29 -2.59 5.81 -11.05
CA LYS A 29 -1.86 6.20 -12.28
C LYS A 29 -1.48 5.00 -13.13
N THR A 30 -1.11 3.88 -12.50
CA THR A 30 -0.76 2.62 -13.17
C THR A 30 -1.92 1.61 -13.16
N ASN A 31 -3.01 1.94 -12.47
CA ASN A 31 -4.16 1.08 -12.25
C ASN A 31 -3.79 -0.26 -11.56
N GLU A 32 -2.75 -0.21 -10.71
CA GLU A 32 -2.24 -1.35 -9.96
C GLU A 32 -2.73 -1.29 -8.52
N ASN A 33 -3.15 -2.45 -8.01
CA ASN A 33 -3.55 -2.63 -6.62
C ASN A 33 -2.70 -3.74 -6.00
N PHE A 34 -2.04 -3.42 -4.89
CA PHE A 34 -1.21 -4.34 -4.12
C PHE A 34 -1.86 -4.60 -2.77
N ARG A 35 -1.67 -5.80 -2.22
CA ARG A 35 -2.16 -6.12 -0.88
C ARG A 35 -1.00 -6.59 -0.03
N LEU A 36 -0.82 -5.97 1.12
CA LEU A 36 0.21 -6.40 2.06
C LEU A 36 -0.20 -7.73 2.69
N LEU A 37 0.52 -8.79 2.32
CA LEU A 37 0.35 -10.14 2.87
C LEU A 37 1.66 -10.66 3.42
N TYR A 38 1.57 -11.69 4.28
CA TYR A 38 2.75 -12.41 4.73
C TYR A 38 3.16 -13.47 3.71
N ASP A 39 4.46 -13.58 3.46
CA ASP A 39 5.03 -14.75 2.81
C ASP A 39 5.08 -15.95 3.78
N THR A 40 5.46 -17.12 3.28
CA THR A 40 5.60 -18.35 4.09
C THR A 40 6.69 -18.26 5.16
N LYS A 41 7.52 -17.20 5.15
CA LYS A 41 8.59 -16.92 6.11
C LYS A 41 8.22 -15.78 7.08
N GLY A 42 6.99 -15.27 7.03
CA GLY A 42 6.49 -14.21 7.92
C GLY A 42 6.93 -12.78 7.54
N ARG A 43 7.36 -12.54 6.30
CA ARG A 43 7.74 -11.19 5.81
C ARG A 43 6.61 -10.58 5.00
N PHE A 44 6.52 -9.26 4.99
CA PHE A 44 5.56 -8.57 4.12
C PHE A 44 5.94 -8.72 2.64
N ARG A 45 4.94 -9.05 1.83
CA ARG A 45 4.98 -9.12 0.37
C ARG A 45 3.78 -8.34 -0.19
N LEU A 46 3.99 -7.70 -1.33
CA LEU A 46 3.01 -6.87 -2.05
C LEU A 46 2.37 -7.63 -3.22
#